data_AF-A0A3A4ZRI3-F1
#
_entry.id   AF-A0A3A4ZRI3-F1
#
_cell.length_a   1.000
_cell.length_b   1.000
_cell.length_c   1.000
_cell.angle_alpha   90.00
_cell.angle_beta   90.00
_cell.angle_gamma   90.00
#
_symmetry.space_group_name_H-M   'P 1'
#
loop_
_entity.id
_entity.type
_entity.pdbx_description
1 polymer ?
#
loop_
_entity_poly.entity_id
_entity_poly.type
_entity_poly.pdbx_seq_one_letter_code
_entity_poly.pdbx_strand_id
1 'polypeptide(L)'
;MAHSRSPEKRGRVGEGVQSRGPVEIARRLALLAGLVTAVALCFWTRFEPYVMISPAHPEDIARLESRREPEAQRTGALLDRRDGHGREEGSLTVRGPEWEELFVGVRETFAQNYPIPGWEHRIGKRDLDQARKDNERRSRMTATDLYKEQDRIRRVKERYGTDVTFRGSFRHLYFSAREKPLDRAIDQWPVRSRYILQLSDAQGPRLSAVHLPAYELIGFADVITLPEAFSYPHRHMAHWPALMGFALYIFLPWGRRAPGVLAYARWRIVLGDGATGLLMFGSFFSMPFAIIGGTVETLTTYAGFAIVFWLIAALGLLGLYWSAWTAAFRLSVGSEALAVSALSKSRIIRYDSIKEVRPVRLRPPKWLIALMWAAALLGRKPGAVGQALLLGAGESNGVRLDLVDGSHAYIWYSDQMGAESIPHFERFRRSVQRDAIKWVETPLEIRAVFPPIG
;
A
#
# COMPACT_ATOMS: atom_id res chain seq x y z
N MET A 1 12.97 70.01 16.99
CA MET A 1 13.44 68.65 16.63
C MET A 1 12.47 68.06 15.62
N ALA A 2 12.80 68.16 14.33
CA ALA A 2 11.99 67.64 13.25
C ALA A 2 12.29 66.15 13.05
N HIS A 3 11.35 65.27 13.40
CA HIS A 3 11.44 63.86 13.04
C HIS A 3 11.20 63.71 11.54
N SER A 4 12.31 63.62 10.80
CA SER A 4 12.37 63.15 9.43
C SER A 4 11.73 61.77 9.36
N ARG A 5 10.49 61.71 8.88
CA ARG A 5 9.80 60.45 8.56
C ARG A 5 10.52 59.85 7.35
N SER A 6 11.27 58.78 7.62
CA SER A 6 11.81 57.88 6.59
C SER A 6 10.76 57.64 5.51
N PRO A 7 11.10 57.77 4.21
CA PRO A 7 10.18 57.50 3.13
C PRO A 7 9.76 56.04 3.23
N GLU A 8 8.54 55.84 3.70
CA GLU A 8 7.85 54.56 3.77
C GLU A 8 7.95 53.93 2.37
N LYS A 9 8.78 52.89 2.25
CA LYS A 9 8.96 52.16 0.99
C LYS A 9 7.57 51.70 0.55
N ARG A 10 6.95 52.43 -0.38
CA ARG A 10 5.76 51.99 -1.12
C ARG A 10 6.15 50.71 -1.84
N GLY A 11 5.91 49.58 -1.17
CA GLY A 11 6.24 48.26 -1.69
C GLY A 11 5.52 48.08 -3.02
N ARG A 12 6.28 47.97 -4.12
CA ARG A 12 5.73 47.61 -5.42
C ARG A 12 5.00 46.28 -5.28
N VAL A 13 3.70 46.30 -5.57
CA VAL A 13 2.77 45.17 -5.44
C VAL A 13 3.15 43.96 -6.34
N GLY A 14 4.22 44.04 -7.14
CA GLY A 14 4.63 42.99 -8.09
C GLY A 14 5.90 42.20 -7.78
N GLU A 15 6.81 42.68 -6.92
CA GLU A 15 8.19 42.14 -6.86
C GLU A 15 8.37 40.80 -6.10
N GLY A 16 7.29 40.18 -5.62
CA GLY A 16 7.36 38.95 -4.82
C GLY A 16 6.43 37.80 -5.22
N VAL A 17 5.66 37.94 -6.31
CA VAL A 17 4.61 36.98 -6.68
C VAL A 17 5.12 35.96 -7.70
N GLN A 18 6.23 35.27 -7.39
CA GLN A 18 6.58 34.06 -8.15
C GLN A 18 5.66 32.91 -7.72
N SER A 19 5.01 32.27 -8.70
CA SER A 19 4.19 31.09 -8.46
C SER A 19 5.07 29.95 -7.94
N ARG A 20 4.82 29.53 -6.69
CA ARG A 20 5.49 28.36 -6.08
C ARG A 20 4.69 27.07 -6.30
N GLY A 21 3.73 27.09 -7.21
CA GLY A 21 2.93 25.92 -7.59
C GLY A 21 3.76 24.67 -7.88
N PRO A 22 4.88 24.76 -8.64
CA PRO A 22 5.71 23.59 -8.93
C PRO A 22 6.26 22.90 -7.67
N VAL A 23 6.65 23.65 -6.64
CA VAL A 23 7.18 23.10 -5.39
C VAL A 23 6.08 22.37 -4.61
N GLU A 24 4.88 22.97 -4.52
CA GLU A 24 3.74 22.35 -3.84
C GLU A 24 3.28 21.06 -4.54
N ILE A 25 3.33 21.02 -5.87
CA ILE A 25 3.07 19.81 -6.67
C ILE A 25 4.17 18.77 -6.41
N ALA A 26 5.44 19.16 -6.47
CA ALA A 26 6.57 18.24 -6.29
C ALA A 26 6.53 17.52 -4.93
N ARG A 27 6.13 18.20 -3.84
CA ARG A 27 5.94 17.57 -2.52
C ARG A 27 4.95 16.43 -2.54
N ARG A 28 3.79 16.65 -3.17
CA ARG A 28 2.69 15.68 -3.22
C ARG A 28 3.03 14.54 -4.19
N LEU A 29 3.69 14.84 -5.30
CA LEU A 29 4.24 13.81 -6.18
C LEU A 29 5.28 12.95 -5.46
N ALA A 30 6.16 13.52 -4.64
CA ALA A 30 7.12 12.75 -3.85
C ALA A 30 6.41 11.82 -2.84
N LEU A 31 5.39 12.33 -2.14
CA LEU A 31 4.57 11.53 -1.23
C LEU A 31 3.88 10.37 -1.96
N LEU A 32 3.22 10.67 -3.08
CA LEU A 32 2.51 9.67 -3.90
C LEU A 32 3.46 8.64 -4.50
N ALA A 33 4.60 9.07 -5.03
CA ALA A 33 5.60 8.17 -5.60
C ALA A 33 6.14 7.22 -4.52
N GLY A 34 6.51 7.74 -3.34
CA GLY A 34 6.97 6.91 -2.23
C GLY A 34 5.93 5.87 -1.81
N LEU A 35 4.66 6.26 -1.73
CA LEU A 35 3.56 5.38 -1.37
C LEU A 35 3.29 4.31 -2.45
N VAL A 36 3.20 4.70 -3.72
CA VAL A 36 2.97 3.78 -4.84
C VAL A 36 4.11 2.76 -4.95
N THR A 37 5.36 3.21 -4.88
CA THR A 37 6.53 2.33 -4.90
C THR A 37 6.55 1.40 -3.68
N ALA A 38 6.23 1.90 -2.48
CA ALA A 38 6.16 1.08 -1.29
C ALA A 38 5.10 -0.03 -1.42
N VAL A 39 3.90 0.30 -1.89
CA VAL A 39 2.82 -0.67 -2.12
C VAL A 39 3.24 -1.69 -3.17
N ALA A 40 3.82 -1.23 -4.29
CA ALA A 40 4.31 -2.12 -5.34
C ALA A 40 5.35 -3.12 -4.81
N LEU A 41 6.34 -2.66 -4.03
CA LEU A 41 7.35 -3.55 -3.43
C LEU A 41 6.77 -4.47 -2.34
N CYS A 42 5.81 -3.98 -1.56
CA CYS A 42 5.17 -4.73 -0.47
C CYS A 42 4.37 -5.93 -0.98
N PHE A 43 3.77 -5.79 -2.16
CA PHE A 43 2.93 -6.81 -2.80
C PHE A 43 3.54 -7.35 -4.10
N TRP A 44 4.83 -7.08 -4.34
CA TRP A 44 5.54 -7.64 -5.48
C TRP A 44 5.71 -9.14 -5.28
N THR A 45 5.01 -9.92 -6.09
CA THR A 45 5.00 -11.38 -5.99
C THR A 45 5.81 -12.01 -7.11
N ARG A 46 6.54 -13.08 -6.79
CA ARG A 46 7.21 -13.91 -7.80
C ARG A 46 6.29 -15.07 -8.17
N PHE A 47 5.92 -15.14 -9.44
CA PHE A 47 5.18 -16.27 -10.02
C PHE A 47 6.14 -17.35 -10.49
N GLU A 48 7.01 -17.79 -9.59
CA GLU A 48 7.86 -18.93 -9.86
C GLU A 48 7.28 -20.15 -9.16
N PRO A 49 7.32 -21.34 -9.78
CA PRO A 49 7.01 -22.57 -9.07
C PRO A 49 8.05 -22.81 -7.97
N TYR A 50 7.64 -23.54 -6.94
CA TYR A 50 8.46 -23.82 -5.77
C TYR A 50 8.50 -25.32 -5.51
N VAL A 51 9.58 -25.76 -4.89
CA VAL A 51 9.70 -27.14 -4.39
C VAL A 51 9.70 -27.10 -2.89
N MET A 52 8.76 -27.83 -2.30
CA MET A 52 8.74 -28.09 -0.88
C MET A 52 9.50 -29.38 -0.60
N ILE A 53 10.61 -29.30 0.11
CA ILE A 53 11.47 -30.44 0.42
C ILE A 53 11.42 -30.73 1.92
N SER A 54 11.21 -31.99 2.27
CA SER A 54 11.34 -32.52 3.62
C SER A 54 11.90 -33.93 3.54
N PRO A 55 12.67 -34.41 4.52
CA PRO A 55 13.06 -35.81 4.50
C PRO A 55 11.83 -36.73 4.46
N ALA A 56 11.94 -37.82 3.69
CA ALA A 56 10.80 -38.66 3.31
C ALA A 56 10.30 -39.47 4.51
N HIS A 57 8.98 -39.51 4.68
CA HIS A 57 8.38 -40.36 5.70
C HIS A 57 8.43 -41.84 5.27
N PRO A 58 8.72 -42.80 6.16
CA PRO A 58 8.73 -44.22 5.82
C PRO A 58 7.42 -44.70 5.17
N GLU A 59 6.28 -44.16 5.61
CA GLU A 59 4.97 -44.47 5.01
C GLU A 59 4.84 -43.96 3.57
N ASP A 60 5.36 -42.77 3.26
CA ASP A 60 5.32 -42.23 1.90
C ASP A 60 6.20 -43.09 0.97
N ILE A 61 7.34 -43.56 1.49
CA ILE A 61 8.24 -44.49 0.79
C ILE A 61 7.51 -45.82 0.53
N ALA A 62 6.93 -46.43 1.57
CA ALA A 62 6.25 -47.72 1.46
C ALA A 62 5.03 -47.65 0.52
N ARG A 63 4.26 -46.55 0.56
CA ARG A 63 3.14 -46.33 -0.37
C ARG A 63 3.61 -46.30 -1.81
N LEU A 64 4.70 -45.59 -2.10
CA LEU A 64 5.26 -45.51 -3.46
C LEU A 64 5.83 -46.85 -3.93
N GLU A 65 6.53 -47.58 -3.07
CA GLU A 65 7.05 -48.91 -3.38
C GLU A 65 5.92 -49.90 -3.65
N SER A 66 4.85 -49.89 -2.83
CA SER A 66 3.67 -50.74 -3.03
C SER A 66 2.87 -50.42 -4.30
N ARG A 67 3.03 -49.21 -4.87
CA ARG A 67 2.42 -48.83 -6.17
C ARG A 67 3.25 -49.29 -7.36
N ARG A 68 4.58 -49.39 -7.22
CA ARG A 68 5.45 -49.88 -8.30
C ARG A 68 5.23 -51.36 -8.62
N GLU A 69 4.95 -52.19 -7.61
CA GLU A 69 4.69 -53.63 -7.80
C GLU A 69 3.48 -53.94 -8.72
N PRO A 70 2.30 -53.28 -8.57
CA PRO A 70 1.16 -53.50 -9.45
C PRO A 70 1.24 -52.79 -10.80
N GLU A 71 1.98 -51.68 -10.95
CA GLU A 71 2.14 -51.01 -12.24
C GLU A 71 3.00 -51.81 -13.21
N ALA A 72 4.09 -52.46 -12.74
CA ALA A 72 4.87 -53.38 -13.55
C ALA A 72 4.04 -54.56 -14.10
N GLN A 73 2.97 -54.95 -13.40
CA GLN A 73 2.01 -55.97 -13.83
C GLN A 73 0.85 -55.41 -14.69
N ARG A 74 0.55 -54.10 -14.62
CA ARG A 74 -0.60 -53.46 -15.31
C ARG A 74 -0.24 -52.73 -16.61
N THR A 75 1.05 -52.56 -16.93
CA THR A 75 1.52 -51.91 -18.18
C THR A 75 1.06 -52.55 -19.50
N GLY A 76 0.23 -53.60 -19.46
CA GLY A 76 -0.45 -54.15 -20.63
C GLY A 76 -1.88 -53.67 -20.90
N ALA A 77 -2.56 -52.95 -19.98
CA ALA A 77 -4.03 -52.88 -20.05
C ALA A 77 -4.74 -51.51 -19.96
N LEU A 78 -4.14 -50.40 -19.50
CA LEU A 78 -4.95 -49.18 -19.27
C LEU A 78 -4.21 -47.88 -19.57
N LEU A 79 -4.33 -47.42 -20.83
CA LEU A 79 -4.11 -46.04 -21.26
C LEU A 79 -5.47 -45.38 -21.53
N ASP A 80 -6.34 -45.20 -20.53
CA ASP A 80 -7.48 -44.28 -20.68
C ASP A 80 -8.17 -43.85 -19.37
N ARG A 81 -7.42 -43.34 -18.38
CA ARG A 81 -8.05 -42.66 -17.24
C ARG A 81 -7.57 -41.23 -17.10
N ARG A 82 -8.34 -40.35 -17.75
CA ARG A 82 -8.16 -38.92 -17.88
C ARG A 82 -8.97 -38.13 -16.85
N ASP A 83 -9.00 -38.59 -15.60
CA ASP A 83 -9.64 -37.85 -14.49
C ASP A 83 -8.56 -37.06 -13.73
N GLY A 84 -8.41 -35.79 -14.13
CA GLY A 84 -7.26 -34.90 -13.88
C GLY A 84 -7.02 -34.39 -12.46
N HIS A 85 -7.20 -35.22 -11.43
CA HIS A 85 -6.87 -34.87 -10.03
C HIS A 85 -6.04 -35.94 -9.28
N GLY A 86 -5.56 -36.98 -9.96
CA GLY A 86 -4.56 -37.89 -9.40
C GLY A 86 -3.26 -37.14 -9.13
N ARG A 87 -2.84 -37.02 -7.87
CA ARG A 87 -1.47 -36.58 -7.55
C ARG A 87 -0.51 -37.63 -8.09
N GLU A 88 0.20 -37.30 -9.16
CA GLU A 88 1.28 -38.14 -9.65
C GLU A 88 2.37 -38.22 -8.57
N GLU A 89 2.76 -39.45 -8.30
CA GLU A 89 3.59 -39.84 -7.19
C GLU A 89 4.74 -40.66 -7.78
N GLY A 90 5.95 -40.11 -7.76
CA GLY A 90 7.12 -40.69 -8.43
C GLY A 90 8.31 -40.87 -7.51
N SER A 91 9.34 -41.57 -8.00
CA SER A 91 10.65 -41.60 -7.34
C SER A 91 11.74 -41.39 -8.39
N LEU A 92 12.69 -40.52 -8.06
CA LEU A 92 13.78 -40.09 -8.93
C LEU A 92 15.12 -40.38 -8.27
N THR A 93 15.99 -41.07 -9.00
CA THR A 93 17.38 -41.23 -8.61
C THR A 93 18.18 -40.05 -9.13
N VAL A 94 18.79 -39.30 -8.22
CA VAL A 94 19.60 -38.10 -8.52
C VAL A 94 21.07 -38.34 -8.20
N ARG A 95 21.97 -37.59 -8.86
CA ARG A 95 23.42 -37.73 -8.70
C ARG A 95 24.15 -36.41 -8.94
N GLY A 96 25.32 -36.27 -8.32
CA GLY A 96 26.23 -35.14 -8.51
C GLY A 96 26.38 -34.26 -7.27
N PRO A 97 27.42 -33.40 -7.23
CA PRO A 97 27.83 -32.70 -6.02
C PRO A 97 26.76 -31.71 -5.51
N GLU A 98 26.04 -31.04 -6.41
CA GLU A 98 24.97 -30.10 -6.04
C GLU A 98 23.79 -30.83 -5.35
N TRP A 99 23.48 -32.07 -5.77
CA TRP A 99 22.47 -32.90 -5.11
C TRP A 99 22.96 -33.43 -3.76
N GLU A 100 24.23 -33.83 -3.67
CA GLU A 100 24.84 -34.23 -2.40
C GLU A 100 24.78 -33.10 -1.37
N GLU A 101 25.15 -31.89 -1.77
CA GLU A 101 25.08 -30.69 -0.92
C GLU A 101 23.64 -30.41 -0.46
N LEU A 102 22.65 -30.48 -1.37
CA LEU A 102 21.24 -30.33 -1.02
C LEU A 102 20.81 -31.37 0.02
N PHE A 103 21.15 -32.65 -0.18
CA PHE A 103 20.79 -33.73 0.75
C PHE A 103 21.43 -33.55 2.12
N VAL A 104 22.72 -33.19 2.16
CA VAL A 104 23.45 -32.91 3.39
C VAL A 104 22.82 -31.72 4.11
N GLY A 105 22.61 -30.60 3.42
CA GLY A 105 22.05 -29.38 4.00
C GLY A 105 20.63 -29.56 4.53
N VAL A 106 19.77 -30.27 3.79
CA VAL A 106 18.42 -30.62 4.26
C VAL A 106 18.53 -31.49 5.51
N ARG A 107 19.32 -32.57 5.47
CA ARG A 107 19.49 -33.46 6.62
C ARG A 107 20.00 -32.74 7.85
N GLU A 108 21.04 -31.92 7.71
CA GLU A 108 21.61 -31.14 8.81
C GLU A 108 20.61 -30.16 9.38
N THR A 109 19.90 -29.44 8.52
CA THR A 109 18.88 -28.47 8.93
C THR A 109 17.80 -29.12 9.80
N PHE A 110 17.27 -30.27 9.37
CA PHE A 110 16.26 -31.01 10.13
C PHE A 110 16.81 -31.72 11.36
N ALA A 111 18.04 -32.26 11.31
CA ALA A 111 18.66 -32.95 12.43
C ALA A 111 19.02 -32.00 13.58
N GLN A 112 19.54 -30.81 13.25
CA GLN A 112 19.92 -29.79 14.22
C GLN A 112 18.73 -28.95 14.70
N ASN A 113 17.57 -29.05 14.03
CA ASN A 113 16.44 -28.13 14.21
C ASN A 113 16.89 -26.66 14.06
N TYR A 114 17.83 -26.40 13.17
CA TYR A 114 18.39 -25.07 12.95
C TYR A 114 18.75 -24.94 11.47
N PRO A 115 18.36 -23.85 10.78
CA PRO A 115 18.77 -23.66 9.40
C PRO A 115 20.29 -23.58 9.32
N ILE A 116 20.86 -24.23 8.31
CA ILE A 116 22.24 -23.91 7.92
C ILE A 116 22.34 -22.42 7.53
N PRO A 117 23.49 -21.76 7.74
CA PRO A 117 23.64 -20.35 7.45
C PRO A 117 23.22 -20.01 6.01
N GLY A 118 22.31 -19.04 5.88
CA GLY A 118 21.76 -18.64 4.59
C GLY A 118 20.46 -19.34 4.19
N TRP A 119 20.00 -20.38 4.90
CA TRP A 119 18.73 -21.07 4.63
C TRP A 119 17.55 -20.58 5.48
N GLU A 120 17.74 -19.53 6.30
CA GLU A 120 16.71 -18.98 7.18
C GLU A 120 15.48 -18.52 6.39
N HIS A 121 15.71 -17.98 5.18
CA HIS A 121 14.66 -17.48 4.29
C HIS A 121 13.80 -18.60 3.66
N ARG A 122 14.25 -19.87 3.75
CA ARG A 122 13.56 -21.07 3.25
C ARG A 122 12.57 -21.66 4.23
N ILE A 123 12.48 -21.10 5.43
CA ILE A 123 11.64 -21.61 6.52
C ILE A 123 10.56 -20.57 6.83
N GLY A 124 9.33 -21.02 7.05
CA GLY A 124 8.26 -20.14 7.49
C GLY A 124 8.62 -19.46 8.81
N LYS A 125 8.34 -18.15 8.95
CA LYS A 125 8.75 -17.36 10.13
C LYS A 125 8.29 -18.00 11.45
N ARG A 126 7.06 -18.49 11.51
CA ARG A 126 6.50 -19.16 12.68
C ARG A 126 7.31 -20.40 13.08
N ASP A 127 7.69 -21.20 12.09
CA ASP A 127 8.45 -22.41 12.33
C ASP A 127 9.89 -22.11 12.72
N LEU A 128 10.49 -21.07 12.12
CA LEU A 128 11.82 -20.58 12.49
C LEU A 128 11.85 -20.04 13.92
N ASP A 129 10.87 -19.23 14.30
CA ASP A 129 10.73 -18.69 15.67
C ASP A 129 10.51 -19.83 16.68
N GLN A 130 9.73 -20.84 16.31
CA GLN A 130 9.52 -22.03 17.15
C GLN A 130 10.83 -22.84 17.29
N ALA A 131 11.57 -23.03 16.21
CA ALA A 131 12.86 -23.73 16.23
C ALA A 131 13.87 -23.02 17.13
N ARG A 132 13.94 -21.68 17.05
CA ARG A 132 14.78 -20.87 17.96
C ARG A 132 14.39 -21.06 19.41
N LYS A 133 13.10 -20.98 19.75
CA LYS A 133 12.61 -21.22 21.12
C LYS A 133 12.92 -22.62 21.62
N ASP A 134 12.75 -23.63 20.79
CA ASP A 134 13.02 -25.03 21.15
C ASP A 134 14.52 -25.25 21.38
N ASN A 135 15.39 -24.63 20.60
CA ASN A 135 16.84 -24.71 20.78
C ASN A 135 17.32 -23.91 21.99
N GLU A 136 16.78 -22.72 22.25
CA GLU A 136 17.04 -21.96 23.49
C GLU A 136 16.59 -22.72 24.74
N ARG A 137 15.47 -23.45 24.65
CA ARG A 137 15.02 -24.31 25.74
C ARG A 137 16.01 -25.45 25.96
N ARG A 138 16.44 -26.12 24.89
CA ARG A 138 17.40 -27.25 24.94
C ARG A 138 18.77 -26.83 25.47
N SER A 139 19.26 -25.65 25.13
CA SER A 139 20.56 -25.16 25.64
C SER A 139 20.55 -24.89 27.14
N ARG A 140 19.37 -24.74 27.75
CA ARG A 140 19.19 -24.57 29.20
C ARG A 140 18.86 -25.89 29.92
N MET A 141 18.65 -26.99 29.19
CA MET A 141 18.30 -28.27 29.80
C MET A 141 19.50 -28.90 30.50
N THR A 142 19.25 -29.53 31.65
CA THR A 142 20.25 -30.37 32.30
C THR A 142 20.46 -31.66 31.48
N ALA A 143 21.60 -32.33 31.68
CA ALA A 143 21.85 -33.63 31.04
C ALA A 143 20.74 -34.66 31.34
N THR A 144 20.18 -34.62 32.54
CA THR A 144 19.06 -35.48 32.95
C THR A 144 17.78 -35.16 32.17
N ASP A 145 17.49 -33.88 31.93
CA ASP A 145 16.32 -33.47 31.14
C ASP A 145 16.49 -33.83 29.67
N LEU A 146 17.69 -33.65 29.11
CA LEU A 146 18.03 -34.08 27.75
C LEU A 146 17.86 -35.60 27.58
N TYR A 147 18.31 -36.39 28.56
CA TYR A 147 18.13 -37.84 28.56
C TYR A 147 16.65 -38.22 28.61
N LYS A 148 15.85 -37.58 29.49
CA LYS A 148 14.40 -37.80 29.57
C LYS A 148 13.68 -37.44 28.26
N GLU A 149 14.09 -36.35 27.60
CA GLU A 149 13.54 -35.97 26.30
C GLU A 149 13.92 -37.00 25.21
N GLN A 150 15.17 -37.47 25.19
CA GLN A 150 15.62 -38.53 24.27
C GLN A 150 14.86 -39.84 24.49
N ASP A 151 14.69 -40.27 25.74
CA ASP A 151 13.95 -41.47 26.11
C ASP A 151 12.47 -41.36 25.74
N ARG A 152 11.84 -40.19 25.95
CA ARG A 152 10.46 -39.93 25.49
C ARG A 152 10.33 -40.10 23.98
N ILE A 153 11.28 -39.56 23.22
CA ILE A 153 11.26 -39.64 21.75
C ILE A 153 11.48 -41.07 21.27
N ARG A 154 12.42 -41.80 21.90
CA ARG A 154 12.65 -43.21 21.62
C ARG A 154 11.37 -44.04 21.84
N ARG A 155 10.69 -43.86 22.98
CA ARG A 155 9.43 -44.56 23.27
C ARG A 155 8.31 -44.27 22.27
N VAL A 156 8.20 -43.02 21.80
CA VAL A 156 7.21 -42.65 20.77
C VAL A 156 7.57 -43.31 19.44
N LYS A 157 8.86 -43.34 19.07
CA LYS A 157 9.33 -44.07 17.88
C LYS A 157 9.01 -45.56 17.95
N GLU A 158 9.30 -46.20 19.08
CA GLU A 158 9.00 -47.61 19.31
C GLU A 158 7.48 -47.89 19.28
N ARG A 159 6.66 -46.99 19.85
CA ARG A 159 5.20 -47.17 19.94
C ARG A 159 4.48 -46.98 18.60
N TYR A 160 4.88 -45.99 17.81
CA TYR A 160 4.14 -45.59 16.62
C TYR A 160 4.87 -45.94 15.31
N GLY A 161 6.06 -46.54 15.38
CA GLY A 161 6.90 -46.84 14.20
C GLY A 161 7.37 -45.60 13.44
N THR A 162 7.02 -44.41 13.95
CA THR A 162 7.27 -43.12 13.32
C THR A 162 8.56 -42.58 13.87
N ASP A 163 9.51 -42.24 13.00
CA ASP A 163 10.73 -41.56 13.43
C ASP A 163 10.42 -40.11 13.81
N VAL A 164 9.84 -39.92 15.00
CA VAL A 164 9.62 -38.60 15.63
C VAL A 164 10.94 -37.90 16.01
N THR A 165 12.09 -38.47 15.64
CA THR A 165 13.38 -37.78 15.69
C THR A 165 13.48 -36.62 14.68
N PHE A 166 12.49 -36.43 13.81
CA PHE A 166 12.20 -35.12 13.23
C PHE A 166 11.79 -34.13 14.32
N ARG A 167 12.80 -33.69 15.06
CA ARG A 167 12.77 -32.69 16.13
C ARG A 167 12.65 -31.27 15.59
N GLY A 168 12.47 -31.14 14.28
CA GLY A 168 12.30 -29.89 13.54
C GLY A 168 10.98 -29.21 13.88
N SER A 169 11.02 -27.98 14.38
CA SER A 169 9.82 -27.15 14.53
C SER A 169 9.27 -26.70 13.17
N PHE A 170 10.10 -26.79 12.12
CA PHE A 170 9.71 -26.64 10.72
C PHE A 170 9.45 -27.99 10.06
N ARG A 171 8.38 -28.05 9.26
CA ARG A 171 7.94 -29.28 8.57
C ARG A 171 8.58 -29.45 7.19
N HIS A 172 8.90 -28.33 6.54
CA HIS A 172 9.37 -28.30 5.17
C HIS A 172 10.35 -27.16 4.95
N LEU A 173 11.23 -27.33 3.96
CA LEU A 173 12.08 -26.30 3.40
C LEU A 173 11.56 -25.93 2.00
N TYR A 174 11.60 -24.64 1.68
CA TYR A 174 11.15 -24.14 0.39
C TYR A 174 12.35 -23.77 -0.50
N PHE A 175 12.27 -24.19 -1.75
CA PHE A 175 13.26 -23.91 -2.79
C PHE A 175 12.59 -23.35 -4.03
N SER A 176 13.28 -22.47 -4.76
CA SER A 176 12.79 -22.07 -6.08
C SER A 176 12.96 -23.26 -7.03
N ALA A 177 11.98 -23.50 -7.89
CA ALA A 177 12.10 -24.52 -8.93
C ALA A 177 13.28 -24.27 -9.87
N ARG A 178 13.71 -23.01 -10.02
CA ARG A 178 14.85 -22.60 -10.86
C ARG A 178 16.19 -22.64 -10.13
N GLU A 179 16.19 -23.05 -8.88
CA GLU A 179 17.41 -23.15 -8.09
C GLU A 179 18.13 -24.46 -8.40
N LYS A 180 19.45 -24.43 -8.51
CA LYS A 180 20.23 -25.66 -8.61
C LYS A 180 20.13 -26.46 -7.31
N PRO A 181 20.08 -27.80 -7.38
CA PRO A 181 20.08 -28.64 -8.58
C PRO A 181 18.68 -28.94 -9.15
N LEU A 182 17.63 -28.30 -8.63
CA LEU A 182 16.22 -28.55 -8.97
C LEU A 182 15.87 -28.08 -10.38
N ASP A 183 16.51 -27.01 -10.85
CA ASP A 183 16.34 -26.42 -12.19
C ASP A 183 16.36 -27.46 -13.33
N ARG A 184 17.19 -28.49 -13.21
CA ARG A 184 17.29 -29.56 -14.23
C ARG A 184 16.23 -30.64 -14.11
N ALA A 185 15.72 -30.87 -12.91
CA ALA A 185 14.77 -31.96 -12.65
C ALA A 185 13.33 -31.48 -12.80
N ILE A 186 13.05 -30.22 -12.47
CA ILE A 186 11.70 -29.70 -12.32
C ILE A 186 10.90 -29.65 -13.64
N ASP A 187 11.58 -29.45 -14.77
CA ASP A 187 10.93 -29.39 -16.09
C ASP A 187 10.23 -30.71 -16.44
N GLN A 188 10.63 -31.81 -15.82
CA GLN A 188 10.05 -33.14 -16.00
C GLN A 188 9.00 -33.47 -14.92
N TRP A 189 8.82 -32.62 -13.92
CA TRP A 189 7.94 -32.86 -12.78
C TRP A 189 6.60 -32.16 -13.01
N PRO A 190 5.49 -32.91 -13.16
CA PRO A 190 4.17 -32.30 -13.25
C PRO A 190 3.91 -31.41 -12.04
N VAL A 191 3.23 -30.29 -12.24
CA VAL A 191 2.89 -29.38 -11.14
C VAL A 191 1.91 -30.08 -10.19
N ARG A 192 2.06 -29.88 -8.87
CA ARG A 192 1.31 -30.57 -7.79
C ARG A 192 1.63 -32.07 -7.62
N SER A 193 2.72 -32.54 -8.19
CA SER A 193 3.22 -33.91 -7.98
C SER A 193 4.12 -34.00 -6.73
N ARG A 194 4.25 -35.23 -6.22
CA ARG A 194 5.17 -35.57 -5.14
C ARG A 194 6.20 -36.57 -5.66
N TYR A 195 7.48 -36.29 -5.41
CA TYR A 195 8.59 -37.15 -5.75
C TYR A 195 9.38 -37.56 -4.51
N ILE A 196 9.84 -38.80 -4.50
CA ILE A 196 10.87 -39.26 -3.57
C ILE A 196 12.21 -39.26 -4.27
N LEU A 197 13.09 -38.39 -3.79
CA LEU A 197 14.44 -38.23 -4.29
C LEU A 197 15.36 -39.20 -3.54
N GLN A 198 16.12 -39.97 -4.31
CA GLN A 198 17.13 -40.89 -3.80
C GLN A 198 18.48 -40.57 -4.45
N LEU A 199 19.52 -40.45 -3.64
CA LEU A 199 20.88 -40.28 -4.15
C LEU A 199 21.40 -41.62 -4.69
N SER A 200 21.89 -41.64 -5.94
CA SER A 200 22.32 -42.84 -6.69
C SER A 200 23.23 -43.78 -5.88
N ASP A 201 24.19 -43.21 -5.15
CA ASP A 201 25.30 -43.98 -4.61
C ASP A 201 25.13 -44.31 -3.11
N ALA A 202 23.95 -44.03 -2.56
CA ALA A 202 23.68 -44.22 -1.14
C ALA A 202 22.40 -45.03 -0.90
N GLN A 203 22.47 -46.01 0.01
CA GLN A 203 21.29 -46.49 0.79
C GLN A 203 20.82 -45.41 1.81
N GLY A 204 21.11 -44.15 1.52
CA GLY A 204 20.99 -43.03 2.43
C GLY A 204 19.56 -42.53 2.60
N PRO A 205 19.38 -41.48 3.42
CA PRO A 205 18.09 -40.87 3.65
C PRO A 205 17.49 -40.37 2.34
N ARG A 206 16.20 -40.68 2.13
CA ARG A 206 15.44 -40.19 0.97
C ARG A 206 14.77 -38.87 1.32
N LEU A 207 14.61 -37.99 0.33
CA LEU A 207 13.88 -36.74 0.50
C LEU A 207 12.53 -36.81 -0.21
N SER A 208 11.49 -36.25 0.39
CA SER A 208 10.23 -35.95 -0.28
C SER A 208 10.29 -34.53 -0.83
N ALA A 209 10.06 -34.40 -2.14
CA ALA A 209 9.94 -33.15 -2.84
C ALA A 209 8.52 -33.02 -3.40
N VAL A 210 7.85 -31.91 -3.14
CA VAL A 210 6.54 -31.61 -3.71
C VAL A 210 6.68 -30.41 -4.62
N HIS A 211 6.38 -30.59 -5.90
CA HIS A 211 6.38 -29.51 -6.88
C HIS A 211 5.08 -28.71 -6.72
N LEU A 212 5.18 -27.47 -6.29
CA LEU A 212 4.06 -26.57 -6.08
C LEU A 212 3.97 -25.57 -7.24
N PRO A 213 2.76 -25.24 -7.72
CA PRO A 213 2.58 -24.19 -8.73
C PRO A 213 3.10 -22.85 -8.23
N ALA A 214 3.34 -21.93 -9.17
CA ALA A 214 3.37 -20.51 -8.85
C ALA A 214 2.07 -20.17 -8.10
N TYR A 215 2.20 -19.72 -6.86
CA TYR A 215 1.08 -19.63 -5.94
C TYR A 215 0.16 -18.47 -6.35
N GLU A 216 -1.13 -18.75 -6.53
CA GLU A 216 -2.19 -17.74 -6.46
C GLU A 216 -2.31 -17.38 -4.98
N LEU A 217 -1.78 -16.22 -4.60
CA LEU A 217 -1.86 -15.77 -3.22
C LEU A 217 -3.33 -15.48 -2.94
N ILE A 218 -3.84 -15.95 -1.81
CA ILE A 218 -5.15 -15.53 -1.32
C ILE A 218 -4.87 -14.56 -0.19
N GLY A 219 -5.09 -13.27 -0.42
CA GLY A 219 -4.84 -12.24 0.57
C GLY A 219 -5.56 -12.50 1.90
N PHE A 220 -4.88 -12.16 3.00
CA PHE A 220 -5.32 -12.34 4.40
C PHE A 220 -5.57 -13.77 4.90
N ALA A 221 -5.46 -14.80 4.06
CA ALA A 221 -5.63 -16.20 4.45
C ALA A 221 -4.36 -17.01 4.15
N ASP A 222 -3.44 -17.07 5.12
CA ASP A 222 -2.31 -18.01 5.10
C ASP A 222 -2.80 -19.46 5.27
N VAL A 223 -3.45 -20.01 4.25
CA VAL A 223 -3.81 -21.44 4.25
C VAL A 223 -2.55 -22.30 4.12
N ILE A 224 -1.48 -21.76 3.52
CA ILE A 224 -0.15 -22.36 3.46
C ILE A 224 0.87 -21.26 3.79
N THR A 225 1.61 -21.44 4.89
CA THR A 225 2.65 -20.49 5.35
C THR A 225 3.90 -20.59 4.49
N LEU A 226 3.87 -20.09 3.25
CA LEU A 226 5.11 -19.89 2.50
C LEU A 226 5.99 -18.87 3.24
N PRO A 227 7.33 -19.04 3.21
CA PRO A 227 8.22 -18.03 3.76
C PRO A 227 8.04 -16.71 3.00
N GLU A 228 8.01 -15.60 3.75
CA GLU A 228 7.78 -14.26 3.20
C GLU A 228 8.80 -13.87 2.12
N ALA A 229 10.03 -14.37 2.21
CA ALA A 229 11.06 -14.13 1.21
C ALA A 229 10.74 -14.72 -0.18
N PHE A 230 9.94 -15.79 -0.22
CA PHE A 230 9.50 -16.43 -1.46
C PHE A 230 8.26 -15.73 -2.02
N SER A 231 7.27 -15.44 -1.17
CA SER A 231 6.04 -14.78 -1.59
C SER A 231 6.25 -13.31 -1.95
N TYR A 232 7.02 -12.57 -1.14
CA TYR A 232 7.20 -11.12 -1.22
C TYR A 232 8.67 -10.71 -1.02
N PRO A 233 9.56 -11.03 -1.98
CA PRO A 233 11.01 -10.85 -1.82
C PRO A 233 11.43 -9.41 -1.49
N HIS A 234 10.69 -8.42 -2.01
CA HIS A 234 11.03 -7.01 -1.85
C HIS A 234 10.26 -6.30 -0.72
N ARG A 235 9.39 -7.00 0.02
CA ARG A 235 8.56 -6.37 1.05
C ARG A 235 9.38 -5.73 2.16
N HIS A 236 10.50 -6.33 2.54
CA HIS A 236 11.41 -5.76 3.53
C HIS A 236 11.97 -4.39 3.08
N MET A 237 11.99 -4.07 1.79
CA MET A 237 12.44 -2.77 1.27
C MET A 237 11.30 -1.74 1.17
N ALA A 238 10.04 -2.17 1.26
CA ALA A 238 8.88 -1.31 0.98
C ALA A 238 8.78 -0.08 1.89
N HIS A 239 9.28 -0.16 3.12
CA HIS A 239 9.27 0.98 4.03
C HIS A 239 10.23 2.11 3.60
N TRP A 240 11.30 1.82 2.86
CA TRP A 240 12.27 2.83 2.44
C TRP A 240 11.69 3.86 1.46
N PRO A 241 11.02 3.49 0.36
CA PRO A 241 10.35 4.46 -0.51
C PRO A 241 9.27 5.25 0.22
N ALA A 242 8.50 4.63 1.12
CA ALA A 242 7.49 5.32 1.91
C ALA A 242 8.11 6.39 2.81
N LEU A 243 9.16 6.02 3.55
CA LEU A 243 9.91 6.95 4.39
C LEU A 243 10.56 8.06 3.57
N MET A 244 11.15 7.73 2.41
CA MET A 244 11.77 8.71 1.51
C MET A 244 10.73 9.70 0.97
N GLY A 245 9.59 9.22 0.48
CA GLY A 245 8.50 10.07 -0.01
C GLY A 245 7.94 10.98 1.07
N PHE A 246 7.78 10.46 2.29
CA PHE A 246 7.34 11.23 3.45
C PHE A 246 8.39 12.25 3.90
N ALA A 247 9.66 11.87 3.93
CA ALA A 247 10.78 12.77 4.26
C ALA A 247 10.87 13.90 3.24
N LEU A 248 10.84 13.59 1.94
CA LEU A 248 10.80 14.60 0.88
C LEU A 248 9.57 15.50 1.04
N TYR A 249 8.40 14.94 1.35
CA TYR A 249 7.21 15.74 1.61
C TYR A 249 7.39 16.70 2.79
N ILE A 250 8.07 16.32 3.88
CA ILE A 250 8.30 17.19 5.04
C ILE A 250 9.40 18.24 4.76
N PHE A 251 10.55 17.78 4.26
CA PHE A 251 11.77 18.56 4.15
C PHE A 251 11.85 19.44 2.90
N LEU A 252 11.03 19.19 1.86
CA LEU A 252 10.94 20.16 0.76
C LEU A 252 10.52 21.53 1.31
N PRO A 253 11.18 22.61 0.87
CA PRO A 253 10.99 23.93 1.46
C PRO A 253 9.54 24.40 1.28
N TRP A 254 8.89 24.72 2.40
CA TRP A 254 7.60 25.38 2.37
C TRP A 254 7.74 26.78 1.78
N GLY A 255 6.78 27.18 0.95
CA GLY A 255 6.70 28.55 0.46
C GLY A 255 6.67 29.55 1.62
N ARG A 256 7.73 30.36 1.81
CA ARG A 256 7.69 31.48 2.76
C ARG A 256 6.56 32.43 2.33
N ARG A 257 5.75 32.87 3.30
CA ARG A 257 4.67 33.83 3.10
C ARG A 257 5.23 35.21 3.43
N ALA A 258 5.11 36.14 2.50
CA ALA A 258 5.52 37.51 2.77
C ALA A 258 4.59 38.12 3.85
N PRO A 259 5.07 39.05 4.68
CA PRO A 259 4.22 39.75 5.64
C PRO A 259 3.02 40.39 4.92
N GLY A 260 1.81 40.21 5.46
CA GLY A 260 0.58 40.78 4.89
C GLY A 260 -0.11 39.96 3.81
N VAL A 261 0.49 38.86 3.35
CA VAL A 261 -0.17 37.93 2.41
C VAL A 261 -1.19 37.08 3.16
N LEU A 262 -2.43 37.11 2.68
CA LEU A 262 -3.52 36.25 3.13
C LEU A 262 -3.42 34.91 2.39
N ALA A 263 -3.41 33.81 3.14
CA ALA A 263 -3.32 32.45 2.60
C ALA A 263 -3.96 31.44 3.57
N TYR A 264 -4.38 30.29 3.06
CA TYR A 264 -4.99 29.24 3.87
C TYR A 264 -4.07 28.77 5.00
N ALA A 265 -4.63 28.39 6.15
CA ALA A 265 -3.83 27.89 7.28
C ALA A 265 -3.04 26.62 6.89
N ARG A 266 -1.71 26.61 7.13
CA ARG A 266 -0.84 25.49 6.72
C ARG A 266 -1.22 24.16 7.34
N TRP A 267 -1.59 24.16 8.62
CA TRP A 267 -1.95 22.92 9.32
C TRP A 267 -3.17 22.25 8.67
N ARG A 268 -4.13 23.02 8.14
CA ARG A 268 -5.29 22.48 7.42
C ARG A 268 -4.89 21.82 6.10
N ILE A 269 -3.94 22.43 5.38
CA ILE A 269 -3.37 21.86 4.15
C ILE A 269 -2.67 20.54 4.45
N VAL A 270 -1.86 20.48 5.51
CA VAL A 270 -1.15 19.26 5.93
C VAL A 270 -2.14 18.16 6.34
N LEU A 271 -3.18 18.50 7.12
CA LEU A 271 -4.24 17.55 7.46
C LEU A 271 -5.02 17.08 6.23
N GLY A 272 -5.30 17.99 5.29
CA GLY A 272 -5.93 17.68 4.01
C GLY A 272 -5.10 16.70 3.18
N ASP A 273 -3.78 16.93 3.08
CA ASP A 273 -2.85 16.01 2.41
C ASP A 273 -2.81 14.63 3.09
N GLY A 274 -2.81 14.59 4.43
CA GLY A 274 -2.86 13.33 5.19
C GLY A 274 -4.17 12.57 4.96
N ALA A 275 -5.32 13.25 5.07
CA ALA A 275 -6.62 12.62 4.89
C ALA A 275 -6.86 12.15 3.45
N THR A 276 -6.54 12.98 2.46
CA THR A 276 -6.80 12.65 1.04
C THR A 276 -5.71 11.77 0.43
N GLY A 277 -4.44 12.04 0.74
CA GLY A 277 -3.30 11.29 0.19
C GLY A 277 -3.04 9.98 0.90
N LEU A 278 -2.82 10.01 2.23
CA LEU A 278 -2.47 8.81 2.96
C LEU A 278 -3.69 7.92 3.22
N LEU A 279 -4.78 8.49 3.75
CA LEU A 279 -5.95 7.70 4.14
C LEU A 279 -6.80 7.30 2.93
N MET A 280 -7.25 8.25 2.10
CA MET A 280 -8.09 7.89 0.95
C MET A 280 -7.28 7.25 -0.18
N PHE A 281 -6.35 7.97 -0.80
CA PHE A 281 -5.60 7.40 -1.92
C PHE A 281 -4.80 6.16 -1.49
N GLY A 282 -4.01 6.25 -0.41
CA GLY A 282 -3.18 5.13 0.07
C GLY A 282 -3.96 3.87 0.39
N SER A 283 -5.04 3.97 1.18
CA SER A 283 -5.83 2.79 1.54
C SER A 283 -6.49 2.18 0.32
N PHE A 284 -7.24 2.96 -0.47
CA PHE A 284 -7.97 2.42 -1.62
C PHE A 284 -7.05 1.97 -2.76
N PHE A 285 -5.89 2.61 -2.95
CA PHE A 285 -4.90 2.14 -3.91
C PHE A 285 -4.29 0.80 -3.51
N SER A 286 -3.96 0.63 -2.21
CA SER A 286 -3.29 -0.57 -1.71
C SER A 286 -4.22 -1.76 -1.44
N MET A 287 -5.49 -1.50 -1.13
CA MET A 287 -6.47 -2.51 -0.74
C MET A 287 -6.64 -3.68 -1.72
N PRO A 288 -6.79 -3.48 -3.06
CA PRO A 288 -6.93 -4.61 -3.97
C PRO A 288 -5.72 -5.55 -3.91
N PHE A 289 -4.50 -5.00 -3.81
CA PHE A 289 -3.30 -5.83 -3.65
C PHE A 289 -3.28 -6.60 -2.34
N ALA A 290 -3.79 -6.01 -1.25
CA ALA A 290 -3.89 -6.67 0.05
C ALA A 290 -4.95 -7.78 0.06
N ILE A 291 -6.10 -7.56 -0.58
CA ILE A 291 -7.20 -8.53 -0.65
C ILE A 291 -6.84 -9.70 -1.57
N ILE A 292 -6.27 -9.42 -2.74
CA ILE A 292 -5.90 -10.46 -3.69
C ILE A 292 -4.62 -11.14 -3.21
N GLY A 293 -3.63 -10.40 -2.72
CA GLY A 293 -2.39 -10.95 -2.19
C GLY A 293 -1.20 -10.82 -3.13
N GLY A 294 -1.33 -10.17 -4.30
CA GLY A 294 -0.20 -9.94 -5.20
C GLY A 294 -0.44 -8.89 -6.26
N THR A 295 0.60 -8.13 -6.62
CA THR A 295 0.52 -7.07 -7.64
C THR A 295 0.20 -7.60 -9.03
N VAL A 296 0.89 -8.64 -9.50
CA VAL A 296 0.68 -9.13 -10.88
C VAL A 296 -0.71 -9.73 -11.01
N GLU A 297 -1.15 -10.58 -10.08
CA GLU A 297 -2.47 -11.21 -10.11
C GLU A 297 -3.61 -10.18 -10.06
N THR A 298 -3.42 -9.11 -9.28
CA THR A 298 -4.33 -7.96 -9.28
C THR A 298 -4.42 -7.30 -10.66
N LEU A 299 -3.31 -7.18 -11.38
CA LEU A 299 -3.25 -6.51 -12.68
C LEU A 299 -3.68 -7.41 -13.84
N THR A 300 -3.47 -8.72 -13.76
CA THR A 300 -3.73 -9.66 -14.87
C THR A 300 -5.08 -10.34 -14.76
N THR A 301 -5.45 -10.79 -13.56
CA THR A 301 -6.62 -11.66 -13.34
C THR A 301 -7.80 -10.88 -12.77
N TYR A 302 -7.52 -9.92 -11.87
CA TYR A 302 -8.55 -9.20 -11.11
C TYR A 302 -8.57 -7.69 -11.35
N ALA A 303 -8.12 -7.23 -12.52
CA ALA A 303 -8.05 -5.80 -12.84
C ALA A 303 -9.41 -5.11 -12.71
N GLY A 304 -10.50 -5.76 -13.12
CA GLY A 304 -11.86 -5.23 -12.99
C GLY A 304 -12.26 -4.95 -11.53
N PHE A 305 -11.87 -5.82 -10.60
CA PHE A 305 -12.07 -5.60 -9.17
C PHE A 305 -11.23 -4.42 -8.67
N ALA A 306 -9.95 -4.35 -9.06
CA ALA A 306 -9.05 -3.27 -8.67
C ALA A 306 -9.51 -1.88 -9.15
N ILE A 307 -10.08 -1.80 -10.37
CA ILE A 307 -10.57 -0.54 -10.95
C ILE A 307 -11.60 0.14 -10.04
N VAL A 308 -12.50 -0.62 -9.39
CA VAL A 308 -13.49 -0.05 -8.47
C VAL A 308 -12.82 0.69 -7.31
N PHE A 309 -11.80 0.09 -6.71
CA PHE A 309 -11.03 0.74 -5.64
C PHE A 309 -10.24 1.94 -6.15
N TRP A 310 -9.67 1.85 -7.34
CA TRP A 310 -8.88 2.94 -7.92
C TRP A 310 -9.71 4.14 -8.36
N LEU A 311 -10.97 3.95 -8.75
CA LEU A 311 -11.90 5.07 -8.95
C LEU A 311 -12.11 5.85 -7.65
N ILE A 312 -12.19 5.16 -6.51
CA ILE A 312 -12.27 5.82 -5.19
C ILE A 312 -10.92 6.46 -4.84
N ALA A 313 -9.80 5.78 -5.11
CA ALA A 313 -8.47 6.34 -4.90
C ALA A 313 -8.24 7.61 -5.74
N ALA A 314 -8.79 7.68 -6.95
CA ALA A 314 -8.73 8.86 -7.81
C ALA A 314 -9.44 10.08 -7.19
N LEU A 315 -10.47 9.89 -6.37
CA LEU A 315 -11.05 10.98 -5.57
C LEU A 315 -10.05 11.51 -4.52
N GLY A 316 -9.21 10.63 -3.97
CA GLY A 316 -8.07 11.03 -3.12
C GLY A 316 -7.04 11.88 -3.88
N LEU A 317 -6.71 11.52 -5.12
CA LEU A 317 -5.85 12.33 -6.00
C LEU A 317 -6.47 13.69 -6.32
N LEU A 318 -7.77 13.75 -6.57
CA LEU A 318 -8.50 15.00 -6.77
C LEU A 318 -8.45 15.87 -5.51
N GLY A 319 -8.60 15.26 -4.32
CA GLY A 319 -8.41 15.93 -3.04
C GLY A 319 -7.00 16.52 -2.87
N LEU A 320 -5.96 15.76 -3.23
CA LEU A 320 -4.58 16.25 -3.22
C LEU A 320 -4.34 17.39 -4.20
N TYR A 321 -4.98 17.36 -5.39
CA TYR A 321 -4.93 18.47 -6.33
C TYR A 321 -5.52 19.75 -5.74
N TRP A 322 -6.69 19.66 -5.10
CA TRP A 322 -7.31 20.80 -4.40
C TRP A 322 -6.47 21.28 -3.22
N SER A 323 -5.86 20.36 -2.48
CA SER A 323 -4.92 20.69 -1.41
C SER A 323 -3.69 21.45 -1.95
N ALA A 324 -3.14 21.02 -3.10
CA ALA A 324 -2.05 21.75 -3.77
C ALA A 324 -2.47 23.14 -4.23
N TRP A 325 -3.68 23.27 -4.79
CA TRP A 325 -4.24 24.54 -5.20
C TRP A 325 -4.39 25.50 -4.01
N THR A 326 -4.96 25.05 -2.89
CA THR A 326 -5.10 25.86 -1.67
C THR A 326 -3.76 26.17 -1.02
N ALA A 327 -2.77 25.27 -1.09
CA ALA A 327 -1.41 25.52 -0.63
C ALA A 327 -0.70 26.62 -1.43
N ALA A 328 -0.94 26.67 -2.74
CA ALA A 328 -0.40 27.66 -3.65
C ALA A 328 -1.17 29.00 -3.61
N PHE A 329 -2.40 29.01 -3.10
CA PHE A 329 -3.24 30.20 -3.06
C PHE A 329 -2.64 31.30 -2.17
N ARG A 330 -2.59 32.52 -2.71
CA ARG A 330 -2.15 33.73 -2.03
C ARG A 330 -2.98 34.91 -2.49
N LEU A 331 -3.37 35.73 -1.54
CA LEU A 331 -4.04 37.00 -1.76
C LEU A 331 -3.21 38.09 -1.08
N SER A 332 -2.62 38.96 -1.88
CA SER A 332 -1.88 40.13 -1.39
C SER A 332 -2.75 41.36 -1.55
N VAL A 333 -2.93 42.09 -0.45
CA VAL A 333 -3.76 43.29 -0.40
C VAL A 333 -2.85 44.50 -0.51
N GLY A 334 -2.78 45.11 -1.70
CA GLY A 334 -2.03 46.35 -1.93
C GLY A 334 -2.88 47.59 -1.68
N SER A 335 -2.27 48.76 -1.82
CA SER A 335 -2.96 50.06 -1.71
C SER A 335 -3.86 50.37 -2.89
N GLU A 336 -3.51 49.90 -4.09
CA GLU A 336 -4.21 50.22 -5.35
C GLU A 336 -4.74 48.98 -6.10
N ALA A 337 -4.26 47.79 -5.72
CA ALA A 337 -4.63 46.54 -6.38
C ALA A 337 -4.55 45.36 -5.42
N LEU A 338 -5.31 44.32 -5.77
CA LEU A 338 -5.23 42.98 -5.21
C LEU A 338 -4.35 42.12 -6.12
N ALA A 339 -3.41 41.37 -5.56
CA ALA A 339 -2.71 40.33 -6.30
C ALA A 339 -3.19 38.96 -5.82
N VAL A 340 -3.85 38.22 -6.72
CA VAL A 340 -4.31 36.86 -6.48
C VAL A 340 -3.39 35.92 -7.24
N SER A 341 -2.75 35.00 -6.55
CA SER A 341 -1.96 33.95 -7.18
C SER A 341 -2.42 32.58 -6.70
N ALA A 342 -2.61 31.66 -7.64
CA ALA A 342 -2.90 30.26 -7.38
C ALA A 342 -1.82 29.38 -8.04
N LEU A 343 -2.12 28.08 -8.22
CA LEU A 343 -1.17 27.06 -8.68
C LEU A 343 -0.41 27.46 -9.96
N SER A 344 -1.11 27.92 -11.01
CA SER A 344 -0.52 28.27 -12.31
C SER A 344 -0.82 29.70 -12.78
N LYS A 345 -1.78 30.38 -12.16
CA LYS A 345 -2.23 31.71 -12.58
C LYS A 345 -1.94 32.74 -11.49
N SER A 346 -1.38 33.87 -11.92
CA SER A 346 -1.26 35.08 -11.11
C SER A 346 -2.03 36.18 -11.82
N ARG A 347 -2.89 36.89 -11.10
CA ARG A 347 -3.71 37.98 -11.61
C ARG A 347 -3.62 39.16 -10.67
N ILE A 348 -3.33 40.33 -11.23
CA ILE A 348 -3.44 41.60 -10.52
C ILE A 348 -4.80 42.20 -10.88
N ILE A 349 -5.61 42.50 -9.86
CA ILE A 349 -6.94 43.08 -9.97
C ILE A 349 -6.86 44.46 -9.34
N ARG A 350 -6.87 45.51 -10.15
CA ARG A 350 -6.85 46.89 -9.66
C ARG A 350 -8.20 47.25 -9.03
N TYR A 351 -8.23 48.05 -7.98
CA TYR A 351 -9.49 48.39 -7.31
C TYR A 351 -10.45 49.16 -8.23
N ASP A 352 -9.93 50.00 -9.12
CA ASP A 352 -10.72 50.72 -10.14
C ASP A 352 -11.38 49.79 -11.17
N SER A 353 -10.89 48.56 -11.32
CA SER A 353 -11.47 47.55 -12.19
C SER A 353 -12.60 46.74 -11.52
N ILE A 354 -12.82 46.91 -10.21
CA ILE A 354 -13.85 46.20 -9.46
C ILE A 354 -15.14 47.03 -9.46
N LYS A 355 -16.17 46.51 -10.13
CA LYS A 355 -17.49 47.15 -10.20
C LYS A 355 -18.26 46.98 -8.88
N GLU A 356 -18.31 45.76 -8.37
CA GLU A 356 -18.94 45.46 -7.09
C GLU A 356 -18.35 44.19 -6.47
N VAL A 357 -18.49 44.07 -5.15
CA VAL A 357 -18.13 42.86 -4.40
C VAL A 357 -19.40 42.26 -3.79
N ARG A 358 -19.58 40.96 -4.01
CA ARG A 358 -20.76 40.23 -3.54
C ARG A 358 -20.34 39.01 -2.70
N PRO A 359 -20.95 38.77 -1.54
CA PRO A 359 -20.76 37.52 -0.81
C PRO A 359 -21.32 36.37 -1.63
N VAL A 360 -20.66 35.22 -1.58
CA VAL A 360 -21.07 34.01 -2.29
C VAL A 360 -21.15 32.85 -1.31
N ARG A 361 -22.20 32.04 -1.45
CA ARG A 361 -22.42 30.81 -0.70
C ARG A 361 -22.35 29.62 -1.63
N LEU A 362 -21.37 28.76 -1.43
CA LEU A 362 -21.29 27.48 -2.13
C LEU A 362 -22.10 26.45 -1.35
N ARG A 363 -23.09 25.87 -2.02
CA ARG A 363 -23.89 24.76 -1.51
C ARG A 363 -23.70 23.53 -2.39
N PRO A 364 -23.79 22.32 -1.83
CA PRO A 364 -23.80 21.11 -2.64
C PRO A 364 -24.96 21.11 -3.66
N PRO A 365 -24.77 20.47 -4.82
CA PRO A 365 -25.84 20.38 -5.81
C PRO A 365 -26.96 19.48 -5.29
N LYS A 366 -28.21 19.83 -5.63
CA LYS A 366 -29.41 19.14 -5.13
C LYS A 366 -29.42 17.65 -5.44
N TRP A 367 -28.89 17.26 -6.61
CA TRP A 367 -28.82 15.85 -7.01
C TRP A 367 -27.91 15.03 -6.09
N LEU A 368 -26.80 15.62 -5.60
CA LEU A 368 -25.88 14.92 -4.71
C LEU A 368 -26.52 14.70 -3.34
N ILE A 369 -27.26 15.71 -2.85
CA ILE A 369 -28.05 15.59 -1.62
C ILE A 369 -29.11 14.50 -1.78
N ALA A 370 -29.84 14.49 -2.90
CA ALA A 370 -30.85 13.47 -3.20
C ALA A 370 -30.23 12.06 -3.28
N LEU A 371 -29.06 11.91 -3.89
CA LEU A 371 -28.33 10.64 -3.97
C LEU A 371 -27.94 10.14 -2.57
N MET A 372 -27.44 11.03 -1.69
CA MET A 372 -27.11 10.67 -0.32
C MET A 372 -28.35 10.25 0.49
N TRP A 373 -29.48 10.92 0.28
CA TRP A 373 -30.76 10.50 0.87
C TRP A 373 -31.21 9.14 0.35
N ALA A 374 -31.12 8.89 -0.96
CA ALA A 374 -31.44 7.59 -1.54
C ALA A 374 -30.55 6.49 -0.96
N ALA A 375 -29.23 6.73 -0.87
CA ALA A 375 -28.30 5.80 -0.24
C ALA A 375 -28.60 5.56 1.25
N ALA A 376 -29.03 6.61 1.98
CA ALA A 376 -29.41 6.50 3.37
C ALA A 376 -30.69 5.69 3.59
N LEU A 377 -31.67 5.79 2.68
CA LEU A 377 -32.91 5.01 2.73
C LEU A 377 -32.68 3.54 2.31
N LEU A 378 -31.78 3.30 1.36
CA LEU A 378 -31.44 1.95 0.89
C LEU A 378 -30.51 1.21 1.87
N GLY A 379 -29.69 1.93 2.63
CA GLY A 379 -28.73 1.37 3.57
C GLY A 379 -29.31 1.16 4.98
N ARG A 380 -29.14 -0.04 5.55
CA ARG A 380 -29.48 -0.32 6.97
C ARG A 380 -28.53 0.32 8.00
N LYS A 381 -27.71 1.31 7.62
CA LYS A 381 -26.69 1.90 8.51
C LYS A 381 -27.22 3.17 9.17
N PRO A 382 -27.32 3.22 10.52
CA PRO A 382 -27.94 4.33 11.25
C PRO A 382 -27.22 5.70 11.11
N GLY A 383 -26.04 5.76 10.50
CA GLY A 383 -25.30 7.01 10.28
C GLY A 383 -25.58 7.73 8.95
N ALA A 384 -26.24 7.09 7.99
CA ALA A 384 -26.35 7.63 6.63
C ALA A 384 -27.27 8.87 6.54
N VAL A 385 -28.34 8.90 7.35
CA VAL A 385 -29.23 10.07 7.46
C VAL A 385 -28.49 11.28 8.03
N GLY A 386 -27.66 11.07 9.07
CA GLY A 386 -26.83 12.13 9.64
C GLY A 386 -25.84 12.71 8.62
N GLN A 387 -25.23 11.85 7.79
CA GLN A 387 -24.33 12.31 6.72
C GLN A 387 -25.05 13.12 5.63
N ALA A 388 -26.25 12.69 5.24
CA ALA A 388 -27.07 13.45 4.27
C ALA A 388 -27.47 14.83 4.82
N LEU A 389 -27.80 14.91 6.11
CA LEU A 389 -28.10 16.17 6.80
C LEU A 389 -26.86 17.08 6.89
N LEU A 390 -25.71 16.54 7.29
CA LEU A 390 -24.45 17.30 7.37
C LEU A 390 -24.04 17.83 6.00
N LEU A 391 -24.18 17.02 4.94
CA LEU A 391 -23.90 17.49 3.58
C LEU A 391 -24.89 18.57 3.15
N GLY A 392 -26.18 18.41 3.45
CA GLY A 392 -27.20 19.41 3.12
C GLY A 392 -27.01 20.75 3.85
N ALA A 393 -26.46 20.71 5.07
CA ALA A 393 -26.12 21.89 5.88
C ALA A 393 -24.77 22.52 5.52
N GLY A 394 -23.93 21.80 4.76
CA GLY A 394 -22.61 22.27 4.37
C GLY A 394 -22.69 23.53 3.52
N GLU A 395 -22.06 24.60 4.00
CA GLU A 395 -22.01 25.89 3.30
C GLU A 395 -20.59 26.45 3.38
N SER A 396 -20.01 26.75 2.22
CA SER A 396 -18.72 27.47 2.16
C SER A 396 -18.96 28.89 1.71
N ASN A 397 -18.39 29.84 2.46
CA ASN A 397 -18.50 31.26 2.20
C ASN A 397 -17.30 31.76 1.40
N GLY A 398 -17.59 32.62 0.44
CA GLY A 398 -16.62 33.30 -0.39
C GLY A 398 -17.08 34.71 -0.73
N VAL A 399 -16.27 35.39 -1.52
CA VAL A 399 -16.62 36.65 -2.16
C VAL A 399 -16.36 36.53 -3.65
N ARG A 400 -17.23 37.15 -4.44
CA ARG A 400 -17.08 37.33 -5.87
C ARG A 400 -16.79 38.79 -6.15
N LEU A 401 -15.75 39.02 -6.94
CA LEU A 401 -15.39 40.33 -7.47
C LEU A 401 -15.97 40.38 -8.88
N ASP A 402 -16.95 41.25 -9.09
CA ASP A 402 -17.47 41.55 -10.41
C ASP A 402 -16.63 42.66 -11.03
N LEU A 403 -15.94 42.36 -12.12
CA LEU A 403 -15.04 43.31 -12.77
C LEU A 403 -15.75 44.09 -13.88
N VAL A 404 -15.24 45.28 -14.18
CA VAL A 404 -15.81 46.19 -15.20
C VAL A 404 -15.77 45.56 -16.59
N ASP A 405 -14.78 44.69 -16.86
CA ASP A 405 -14.65 43.94 -18.12
C ASP A 405 -15.66 42.77 -18.27
N GLY A 406 -16.53 42.57 -17.27
CA GLY A 406 -17.52 41.49 -17.24
C GLY A 406 -16.96 40.16 -16.73
N SER A 407 -15.67 40.05 -16.45
CA SER A 407 -15.08 38.87 -15.83
C SER A 407 -15.30 38.84 -14.31
N HIS A 408 -15.10 37.66 -13.70
CA HIS A 408 -15.34 37.46 -12.28
C HIS A 408 -14.16 36.75 -11.63
N ALA A 409 -13.85 37.09 -10.38
CA ALA A 409 -12.88 36.39 -9.55
C ALA A 409 -13.55 35.91 -8.26
N TYR A 410 -13.20 34.69 -7.81
CA TYR A 410 -13.75 34.08 -6.61
C TYR A 410 -12.67 33.92 -5.54
N ILE A 411 -12.98 34.31 -4.31
CA ILE A 411 -12.09 34.14 -3.16
C ILE A 411 -12.89 33.44 -2.06
N TRP A 412 -12.54 32.18 -1.78
CA TRP A 412 -13.20 31.35 -0.77
C TRP A 412 -12.47 31.48 0.57
N TYR A 413 -13.15 31.92 1.61
CA TYR A 413 -12.51 32.24 2.90
C TYR A 413 -13.04 31.41 4.09
N SER A 414 -14.06 30.57 3.89
CA SER A 414 -14.46 29.56 4.89
C SER A 414 -14.40 28.14 4.33
N ASP A 415 -14.41 27.15 5.22
CA ASP A 415 -14.66 25.76 4.87
C ASP A 415 -16.17 25.42 4.87
N GLN A 416 -16.51 24.15 4.62
CA GLN A 416 -17.88 23.63 4.59
C GLN A 416 -18.59 23.68 5.95
N MET A 417 -17.86 23.84 7.04
CA MET A 417 -18.41 23.99 8.40
C MET A 417 -18.54 25.47 8.79
N GLY A 418 -18.28 26.39 7.84
CA GLY A 418 -18.33 27.83 8.07
C GLY A 418 -17.14 28.40 8.82
N ALA A 419 -16.13 27.60 9.17
CA ALA A 419 -14.96 28.10 9.88
C ALA A 419 -14.03 28.86 8.92
N GLU A 420 -13.52 30.02 9.36
CA GLU A 420 -12.59 30.84 8.58
C GLU A 420 -11.34 30.02 8.22
N SER A 421 -11.04 29.93 6.93
CA SER A 421 -9.96 29.12 6.37
C SER A 421 -8.75 29.97 5.93
N ILE A 422 -8.99 31.26 5.66
CA ILE A 422 -7.97 32.29 5.42
C ILE A 422 -7.94 33.22 6.64
N PRO A 423 -6.96 33.11 7.55
CA PRO A 423 -6.90 33.96 8.72
C PRO A 423 -6.81 35.45 8.37
N HIS A 424 -7.47 36.29 9.16
CA HIS A 424 -7.47 37.75 9.01
C HIS A 424 -8.07 38.22 7.69
N PHE A 425 -9.07 37.50 7.17
CA PHE A 425 -9.75 37.88 5.93
C PHE A 425 -10.39 39.28 6.02
N GLU A 426 -10.72 39.75 7.22
CA GLU A 426 -11.19 41.11 7.49
C GLU A 426 -10.26 42.22 6.97
N ARG A 427 -8.95 41.96 6.81
CA ARG A 427 -8.03 42.94 6.20
C ARG A 427 -8.38 43.23 4.74
N PHE A 428 -8.76 42.20 3.99
CA PHE A 428 -9.24 42.34 2.63
C PHE A 428 -10.58 43.11 2.60
N ARG A 429 -11.50 42.80 3.52
CA ARG A 429 -12.77 43.52 3.60
C ARG A 429 -12.58 45.02 3.83
N ARG A 430 -11.70 45.39 4.77
CA ARG A 430 -11.37 46.79 5.07
C ARG A 430 -10.71 47.51 3.90
N SER A 431 -9.83 46.85 3.15
CA SER A 431 -9.17 47.49 2.00
C SER A 431 -10.16 47.80 0.88
N VAL A 432 -11.06 46.87 0.58
CA VAL A 432 -12.13 47.07 -0.42
C VAL A 432 -13.10 48.17 0.00
N GLN A 433 -13.48 48.23 1.29
CA GLN A 433 -14.38 49.26 1.80
C GLN A 433 -13.77 50.66 1.77
N ARG A 434 -12.45 50.77 1.98
CA ARG A 434 -11.74 52.07 1.94
C ARG A 434 -11.84 52.73 0.57
N ASP A 435 -11.82 51.95 -0.49
CA ASP A 435 -11.76 52.46 -1.87
C ASP A 435 -13.17 52.69 -2.47
N ALA A 436 -14.18 52.84 -1.60
CA ALA A 436 -15.58 53.13 -1.92
C ALA A 436 -16.25 52.14 -2.91
N ILE A 437 -15.73 50.91 -2.99
CA ILE A 437 -16.29 49.86 -3.84
C ILE A 437 -17.64 49.42 -3.27
N LYS A 438 -18.66 49.32 -4.14
CA LYS A 438 -20.00 48.89 -3.76
C LYS A 438 -19.99 47.45 -3.24
N TRP A 439 -20.35 47.29 -1.97
CA TRP A 439 -20.55 45.98 -1.34
C TRP A 439 -22.03 45.62 -1.39
N VAL A 440 -22.38 44.58 -2.14
CA VAL A 440 -23.77 44.08 -2.21
C VAL A 440 -23.99 43.13 -1.04
N GLU A 441 -24.97 43.40 -0.18
CA GLU A 441 -25.21 42.57 1.01
C GLU A 441 -25.85 41.22 0.67
N THR A 442 -26.61 41.15 -0.42
CA THR A 442 -27.32 39.94 -0.83
C THR A 442 -26.34 38.87 -1.33
N PRO A 443 -26.24 37.71 -0.66
CA PRO A 443 -25.33 36.65 -1.07
C PRO A 443 -25.82 35.96 -2.34
N LEU A 444 -24.89 35.69 -3.26
CA LEU A 444 -25.14 34.84 -4.42
C LEU A 444 -24.97 33.37 -4.02
N GLU A 445 -26.01 32.55 -4.20
CA GLU A 445 -25.89 31.10 -4.02
C GLU A 445 -25.34 30.44 -5.30
N ILE A 446 -24.28 29.65 -5.15
CA ILE A 446 -23.73 28.79 -6.20
C ILE A 446 -23.89 27.34 -5.74
N ARG A 447 -24.42 26.49 -6.63
CA ARG A 447 -24.56 25.06 -6.38
C ARG A 447 -23.59 24.28 -7.26
N ALA A 448 -22.50 23.80 -6.67
CA ALA A 448 -21.49 23.03 -7.36
C ALA A 448 -20.81 22.05 -6.39
N VAL A 449 -20.24 20.98 -6.93
CA VAL A 449 -19.46 20.02 -6.14
C VAL A 449 -18.16 20.67 -5.67
N PHE A 450 -17.55 21.47 -6.54
CA PHE A 450 -16.31 22.17 -6.27
C PHE A 450 -16.49 23.68 -6.39
N PRO A 451 -15.73 24.46 -5.61
CA PRO A 451 -15.72 25.91 -5.75
C PRO A 451 -15.24 26.28 -7.16
N PRO A 452 -15.93 27.18 -7.88
CA PRO A 452 -15.42 27.73 -9.13
C PRO A 452 -14.06 28.43 -8.90
N ILE A 453 -13.11 28.14 -9.78
CA ILE A 453 -11.80 28.77 -9.85
C ILE A 453 -11.88 29.80 -10.98
N GLY A 454 -11.74 31.10 -10.66
CA GLY A 454 -11.80 32.22 -11.62
C GLY A 454 -10.50 32.99 -11.67
#